data_AF-A0A148KNB5-F1
#
_entry.id   AF-A0A148KNB5-F1
#
_cell.length_a   1.000
_cell.length_b   1.000
_cell.length_c   1.000
_cell.angle_alpha   90.00
_cell.angle_beta   90.00
_cell.angle_gamma   90.00
#
_symmetry.space_group_name_H-M   'P 1'
#
loop_
_entity.id
_entity.type
_entity.pdbx_description
1 polymer ?
#
loop_
_entity_poly.entity_id
_entity_poly.type
_entity_poly.pdbx_seq_one_letter_code
_entity_poly.pdbx_strand_id
1 'polypeptide(L)'
;MEAVNNPFQACRDIILKPNGVFAKLKVTDNWSWIPFLLIIGCALLSVYSYLAAVDTEWLRDTLLQMTAKDISPAERKAMSDMMAQGDILLFSMSFGMVAKLLIFNAIMAAYLNICSKMDEECVQGFTDWFGFCWWTSLPLVAVSLISVLLTMFSQSVQISQLVLEPTSLAFIFSIDFDSPWLGLFGSLKLEYLWVIYLTTVGLNQWTGMSMTKIYRIALAPYVLVWGLWLLVLLF
;
A
#
# COMPACT_ATOMS: atom_id res chain seq x y z
N MET A 1 -30.45 9.49 -1.25
CA MET A 1 -29.17 8.92 -0.76
C MET A 1 -29.09 9.23 0.71
N GLU A 2 -28.75 8.26 1.58
CA GLU A 2 -28.53 8.54 2.99
C GLU A 2 -27.38 9.55 3.13
N ALA A 3 -27.54 10.54 4.02
CA ALA A 3 -26.50 11.51 4.29
C ALA A 3 -25.31 10.83 4.99
N VAL A 4 -24.09 11.10 4.50
CA VAL A 4 -22.85 10.68 5.17
C VAL A 4 -22.50 11.74 6.21
N ASN A 5 -22.66 11.40 7.48
CA ASN A 5 -22.65 12.37 8.58
C ASN A 5 -21.34 12.39 9.38
N ASN A 6 -20.54 11.32 9.33
CA ASN A 6 -19.28 11.22 10.04
C ASN A 6 -18.25 10.36 9.28
N PRO A 7 -16.95 10.48 9.58
CA PRO A 7 -15.90 9.77 8.84
C PRO A 7 -15.88 8.25 9.05
N PHE A 8 -16.40 7.73 10.18
CA PHE A 8 -16.52 6.28 10.39
C PHE A 8 -17.60 5.67 9.48
N GLN A 9 -18.74 6.35 9.37
CA GLN A 9 -19.77 6.02 8.40
C GLN A 9 -19.21 6.07 6.97
N ALA A 10 -18.42 7.10 6.65
CA ALA A 10 -17.76 7.20 5.35
C ALA A 10 -16.83 6.01 5.06
N CYS A 11 -16.03 5.55 6.04
CA CYS A 11 -15.16 4.37 5.88
C CYS A 11 -15.93 3.09 5.58
N ARG A 12 -17.12 2.91 6.17
CA ARG A 12 -18.01 1.79 5.88
C ARG A 12 -18.67 1.95 4.50
N ASP A 13 -19.24 3.13 4.26
CA ASP A 13 -20.09 3.38 3.10
C ASP A 13 -19.27 3.48 1.80
N ILE A 14 -17.98 3.83 1.85
CA ILE A 14 -17.13 3.91 0.64
C ILE A 14 -16.98 2.56 -0.08
N ILE A 15 -17.14 1.45 0.64
CA ILE A 15 -17.07 0.10 0.07
C ILE A 15 -18.28 -0.17 -0.83
N LEU A 16 -19.48 0.31 -0.44
CA LEU A 16 -20.75 -0.05 -1.10
C LEU A 16 -21.38 1.11 -1.89
N LYS A 17 -21.16 2.35 -1.44
CA LYS A 17 -21.77 3.60 -1.93
C LYS A 17 -20.72 4.72 -2.08
N PRO A 18 -19.62 4.53 -2.81
CA PRO A 18 -18.50 5.48 -2.85
C PRO A 18 -18.87 6.86 -3.41
N ASN A 19 -19.82 6.97 -4.34
CA ASN A 19 -20.20 8.24 -4.97
C ASN A 19 -20.64 9.30 -3.94
N GLY A 20 -21.56 8.94 -3.03
CA GLY A 20 -22.05 9.88 -2.01
C GLY A 20 -20.96 10.24 -0.99
N VAL A 21 -20.05 9.30 -0.71
CA VAL A 21 -18.89 9.54 0.15
C VAL A 21 -17.95 10.56 -0.48
N PHE A 22 -17.49 10.34 -1.72
CA PHE A 22 -16.57 11.27 -2.39
C PHE A 22 -17.20 12.65 -2.65
N ALA A 23 -18.49 12.71 -2.95
CA ALA A 23 -19.21 13.99 -3.04
C ALA A 23 -19.19 14.75 -1.71
N LYS A 24 -19.37 14.05 -0.58
CA LYS A 24 -19.27 14.65 0.76
C LYS A 24 -17.83 15.09 1.07
N LEU A 25 -16.85 14.23 0.77
CA LEU A 25 -15.44 14.50 1.04
C LEU A 25 -14.91 15.70 0.24
N LYS A 26 -15.47 16.01 -0.93
CA LYS A 26 -15.10 17.18 -1.75
C LYS A 26 -15.19 18.51 -0.99
N VAL A 27 -16.09 18.59 -0.01
CA VAL A 27 -16.40 19.81 0.76
C VAL A 27 -16.16 19.63 2.26
N THR A 28 -15.47 18.57 2.67
CA THR A 28 -15.26 18.25 4.08
C THR A 28 -13.78 18.10 4.40
N ASP A 29 -13.30 18.95 5.31
CA ASP A 29 -11.90 18.96 5.70
C ASP A 29 -11.60 17.95 6.80
N ASN A 30 -10.32 17.55 6.89
CA ASN A 30 -9.72 16.77 7.99
C ASN A 30 -10.29 15.36 8.22
N TRP A 31 -11.29 14.91 7.47
CA TRP A 31 -11.84 13.56 7.63
C TRP A 31 -10.85 12.46 7.23
N SER A 32 -9.85 12.76 6.39
CA SER A 32 -8.80 11.82 5.96
C SER A 32 -7.89 11.32 7.09
N TRP A 33 -7.88 11.97 8.25
CA TRP A 33 -7.16 11.47 9.43
C TRP A 33 -7.68 10.10 9.89
N ILE A 34 -8.97 9.83 9.71
CA ILE A 34 -9.57 8.55 10.11
C ILE A 34 -9.06 7.38 9.26
N PRO A 35 -9.18 7.37 7.91
CA PRO A 35 -8.59 6.31 7.10
C PRO A 35 -7.07 6.27 7.25
N PHE A 36 -6.39 7.40 7.41
CA PHE A 36 -4.94 7.42 7.69
C PHE A 36 -4.60 6.61 8.95
N LEU A 37 -5.19 6.94 10.10
CA LEU A 37 -4.91 6.23 11.36
C LEU A 37 -5.31 4.77 11.29
N LEU A 38 -6.41 4.44 10.63
CA LEU A 38 -6.88 3.07 10.47
C LEU A 38 -5.90 2.24 9.61
N ILE A 39 -5.47 2.77 8.47
CA ILE A 39 -4.52 2.09 7.58
C ILE A 39 -3.17 1.89 8.28
N ILE A 40 -2.64 2.95 8.90
CA ILE A 40 -1.35 2.88 9.62
C ILE A 40 -1.45 1.91 10.79
N GLY A 41 -2.52 1.99 11.60
CA GLY A 41 -2.72 1.10 12.73
C GLY A 41 -2.81 -0.37 12.33
N CYS A 42 -3.56 -0.69 11.27
CA CYS A 42 -3.65 -2.06 10.76
C CYS A 42 -2.35 -2.56 10.13
N ALA A 43 -1.61 -1.70 9.41
CA ALA A 43 -0.32 -2.05 8.83
C ALA A 43 0.75 -2.30 9.91
N LEU A 44 0.77 -1.50 10.98
CA LEU A 44 1.66 -1.73 12.12
C LEU A 44 1.27 -3.00 12.89
N LEU A 45 -0.04 -3.25 13.03
CA LEU A 45 -0.53 -4.47 13.64
C LEU A 45 -0.08 -5.72 12.87
N SER A 46 -0.12 -5.71 11.53
CA SER A 46 0.35 -6.86 10.74
C SER A 46 1.85 -7.11 10.90
N VAL A 47 2.68 -6.07 10.88
CA VAL A 47 4.13 -6.18 11.14
C VAL A 47 4.40 -6.71 12.54
N TYR A 48 3.69 -6.17 13.54
CA TYR A 48 3.84 -6.62 14.93
C TYR A 48 3.44 -8.10 15.10
N SER A 49 2.27 -8.49 14.57
CA SER A 49 1.80 -9.88 14.61
C SER A 49 2.77 -10.83 13.91
N TYR A 50 3.34 -10.41 12.78
CA TYR A 50 4.36 -11.17 12.05
C TYR A 50 5.62 -11.38 12.89
N LEU A 51 6.20 -10.32 13.44
CA LEU A 51 7.41 -10.42 14.25
C LEU A 51 7.20 -11.15 15.58
N ALA A 52 5.99 -11.14 16.11
CA ALA A 52 5.63 -11.90 17.31
C ALA A 52 5.51 -13.42 17.04
N ALA A 53 5.23 -13.84 15.80
CA ALA A 53 5.03 -15.24 15.44
C ALA A 53 6.25 -15.90 14.76
N VAL A 54 7.06 -15.10 14.06
CA VAL A 54 8.17 -15.60 13.25
C VAL A 54 9.40 -15.91 14.10
N ASP A 55 10.13 -16.96 13.71
CA ASP A 55 11.50 -17.19 14.19
C ASP A 55 12.42 -16.06 13.70
N THR A 56 12.78 -15.18 14.63
CA THR A 56 13.60 -14.01 14.33
C THR A 56 15.01 -14.36 13.89
N GLU A 57 15.59 -15.50 14.32
CA GLU A 57 16.93 -15.92 13.87
C GLU A 57 16.87 -16.34 12.41
N TRP A 58 15.92 -17.20 12.06
CA TRP A 58 15.67 -17.59 10.68
C TRP A 58 15.37 -16.37 9.79
N LEU A 59 14.56 -15.44 10.27
CA LEU A 59 14.22 -14.22 9.53
C LEU A 59 15.46 -13.35 9.25
N ARG A 60 16.34 -13.19 10.24
CA ARG A 60 17.61 -12.47 10.11
C ARG A 60 18.51 -13.12 9.07
N ASP A 61 18.69 -14.43 9.16
CA ASP A 61 19.51 -15.19 8.21
C ASP A 61 18.97 -15.07 6.78
N THR A 62 17.65 -15.16 6.62
CA THR A 62 16.98 -15.02 5.32
C THR A 62 17.18 -13.61 4.75
N LEU A 63 17.01 -12.57 5.56
CA LEU A 63 17.27 -11.18 5.15
C LEU A 63 18.74 -10.93 4.80
N LEU A 64 19.67 -11.47 5.58
CA LEU A 64 21.10 -11.38 5.29
C LEU A 64 21.44 -12.08 3.98
N GLN A 65 20.86 -13.26 3.70
CA GLN A 65 21.07 -13.94 2.42
C GLN A 65 20.55 -13.12 1.23
N MET A 66 19.43 -12.42 1.37
CA MET A 66 18.89 -11.54 0.32
C MET A 66 19.78 -10.31 0.09
N THR A 67 20.35 -9.74 1.15
CA THR A 67 21.06 -8.45 1.09
C THR A 67 22.56 -8.62 0.87
N ALA A 68 23.13 -9.77 1.24
CA ALA A 68 24.58 -9.97 1.32
C ALA A 68 25.24 -10.60 0.08
N LYS A 69 24.59 -10.55 -1.10
CA LYS A 69 25.21 -11.07 -2.33
C LYS A 69 26.51 -10.34 -2.70
N ASP A 70 26.62 -9.05 -2.36
CA ASP A 70 27.73 -8.19 -2.81
C ASP A 70 28.43 -7.39 -1.69
N ILE A 71 28.29 -7.77 -0.41
CA ILE A 71 28.90 -7.04 0.73
C ILE A 71 30.13 -7.76 1.30
N SER A 72 31.07 -7.00 1.87
CA SER A 72 32.27 -7.57 2.47
C SER A 72 31.96 -8.43 3.71
N PRO A 73 32.82 -9.38 4.09
CA PRO A 73 32.63 -10.18 5.31
C PRO A 73 32.50 -9.33 6.59
N ALA A 74 33.18 -8.18 6.65
CA ALA A 74 33.11 -7.25 7.77
C ALA A 74 31.74 -6.53 7.84
N GLU A 75 31.22 -6.05 6.71
CA GLU A 75 29.89 -5.44 6.63
C GLU A 75 28.78 -6.44 6.93
N ARG A 76 28.92 -7.68 6.46
CA ARG A 76 27.97 -8.77 6.76
C ARG A 76 27.88 -9.04 8.25
N LYS A 77 29.02 -9.06 8.95
CA LYS A 77 29.06 -9.24 10.40
C LYS A 77 28.43 -8.05 11.13
N ALA A 78 28.77 -6.82 10.74
CA ALA A 78 28.18 -5.62 11.33
C ALA A 78 26.65 -5.57 11.13
N MET A 79 26.16 -5.94 9.95
CA MET A 79 24.71 -6.02 9.66
C MET A 79 24.03 -7.11 10.49
N SER A 80 24.65 -8.29 10.60
CA SER A 80 24.17 -9.37 11.45
C SER A 80 24.06 -8.96 12.92
N ASP A 81 25.11 -8.32 13.47
CA ASP A 81 25.14 -7.87 14.85
C ASP A 81 24.10 -6.76 15.14
N MET A 82 23.86 -5.88 14.16
CA MET A 82 22.80 -4.85 14.24
C MET A 82 21.41 -5.49 14.22
N MET A 83 21.17 -6.44 13.30
CA MET A 83 19.88 -7.10 13.18
C MET A 83 19.57 -8.03 14.36
N ALA A 84 20.60 -8.51 15.07
CA ALA A 84 20.44 -9.37 16.25
C ALA A 84 19.65 -8.72 17.39
N GLN A 85 19.51 -7.40 17.37
CA GLN A 85 18.64 -6.66 18.28
C GLN A 85 17.21 -6.66 17.71
N GLY A 86 16.33 -7.51 18.26
CA GLY A 86 14.94 -7.65 17.79
C GLY A 86 14.16 -6.33 17.71
N ASP A 87 14.43 -5.38 18.61
CA ASP A 87 13.83 -4.04 18.61
C ASP A 87 14.19 -3.23 17.35
N ILE A 88 15.41 -3.40 16.81
CA ILE A 88 15.85 -2.74 15.58
C ILE A 88 15.08 -3.29 14.38
N LEU A 89 14.82 -4.60 14.35
CA LEU A 89 14.05 -5.23 13.27
C LEU A 89 12.59 -4.73 13.26
N LEU A 90 11.96 -4.68 14.44
CA LEU A 90 10.61 -4.12 14.57
C LEU A 90 10.56 -2.65 14.14
N PHE A 91 11.50 -1.84 14.61
CA PHE A 91 11.57 -0.42 14.26
C PHE A 91 11.76 -0.23 12.74
N SER A 92 12.73 -0.92 12.14
CA SER A 92 13.05 -0.78 10.72
C SER A 92 11.92 -1.24 9.80
N MET A 93 11.28 -2.38 10.09
CA MET A 93 10.13 -2.85 9.30
C MET A 93 8.92 -1.92 9.45
N SER A 94 8.61 -1.49 10.67
CA SER A 94 7.49 -0.58 10.95
C SER A 94 7.70 0.77 10.26
N PHE A 95 8.90 1.35 10.42
CA PHE A 95 9.25 2.62 9.80
C PHE A 95 9.23 2.50 8.27
N GLY A 96 9.82 1.46 7.70
CA GLY A 96 9.83 1.21 6.26
C GLY A 96 8.41 1.09 5.69
N MET A 97 7.51 0.37 6.38
CA MET A 97 6.11 0.23 5.99
C MET A 97 5.36 1.57 5.99
N VAL A 98 5.49 2.36 7.07
CA VAL A 98 4.84 3.66 7.19
C VAL A 98 5.40 4.65 6.18
N ALA A 99 6.73 4.71 6.02
CA ALA A 99 7.39 5.58 5.06
C ALA A 99 6.95 5.25 3.63
N LYS A 100 6.89 3.96 3.26
CA LYS A 100 6.39 3.50 1.96
C LYS A 100 4.98 4.03 1.68
N LEU A 101 4.06 3.90 2.63
CA LEU A 101 2.67 4.37 2.49
C LEU A 101 2.59 5.89 2.33
N LEU A 102 3.34 6.64 3.15
CA LEU A 102 3.39 8.11 3.08
C LEU A 102 3.93 8.60 1.74
N ILE A 103 5.06 8.04 1.30
CA ILE A 103 5.73 8.41 0.05
C ILE A 103 4.82 8.07 -1.14
N PHE A 104 4.26 6.87 -1.18
CA PHE A 104 3.39 6.45 -2.29
C PHE A 104 2.15 7.34 -2.40
N ASN A 105 1.47 7.61 -1.28
CA ASN A 105 0.31 8.50 -1.28
C ASN A 105 0.68 9.95 -1.63
N ALA A 106 1.86 10.43 -1.24
CA ALA A 106 2.35 11.76 -1.62
C ALA A 106 2.64 11.85 -3.12
N ILE A 107 3.27 10.83 -3.71
CA ILE A 107 3.52 10.75 -5.16
C ILE A 107 2.19 10.71 -5.92
N MET A 108 1.25 9.87 -5.47
CA MET A 108 -0.07 9.78 -6.08
C MET A 108 -0.85 11.10 -5.98
N ALA A 109 -0.79 11.76 -4.82
CA ALA A 109 -1.41 13.07 -4.63
C ALA A 109 -0.81 14.14 -5.54
N ALA A 110 0.52 14.17 -5.68
CA ALA A 110 1.21 15.07 -6.61
C ALA A 110 0.77 14.80 -8.06
N TYR A 111 0.70 13.53 -8.45
CA TYR A 111 0.22 13.11 -9.76
C TYR A 111 -1.22 13.58 -10.04
N LEU A 112 -2.14 13.33 -9.10
CA LEU A 112 -3.55 13.72 -9.23
C LEU A 112 -3.69 15.26 -9.25
N ASN A 113 -2.96 15.97 -8.41
CA ASN A 113 -2.94 17.44 -8.38
C ASN A 113 -2.41 18.05 -9.68
N ILE A 114 -1.53 17.36 -10.41
CA ILE A 114 -1.09 17.82 -11.74
C ILE A 114 -2.18 17.52 -12.77
N CYS A 115 -2.74 16.31 -12.78
CA CYS A 115 -3.74 15.90 -13.76
C CYS A 115 -5.05 16.67 -13.62
N SER A 116 -5.43 17.04 -12.39
CA SER A 116 -6.66 17.79 -12.12
C SER A 116 -6.62 19.23 -12.63
N LYS A 117 -5.43 19.81 -12.85
CA LYS A 117 -5.29 21.15 -13.47
C LYS A 117 -5.78 21.22 -14.92
N MET A 118 -6.03 20.08 -15.54
CA MET A 118 -6.67 20.02 -16.87
C MET A 118 -8.16 20.38 -16.82
N ASP A 119 -8.73 20.47 -15.61
CA ASP A 119 -10.09 20.92 -15.33
C ASP A 119 -10.03 22.26 -14.60
N GLU A 120 -10.44 23.34 -15.29
CA GLU A 120 -10.40 24.71 -14.77
C GLU A 120 -11.32 24.91 -13.56
N GLU A 121 -12.33 24.07 -13.39
CA GLU A 121 -13.28 24.13 -12.27
C GLU A 121 -12.78 23.37 -11.03
N CYS A 122 -11.71 22.57 -11.16
CA CYS A 122 -11.15 21.81 -10.06
C CYS A 122 -10.34 22.73 -9.13
N VAL A 123 -10.90 23.00 -7.94
CA VAL A 123 -10.27 23.85 -6.91
C VAL A 123 -9.37 23.08 -5.94
N GLN A 124 -9.40 21.75 -5.99
CA GLN A 124 -8.67 20.87 -5.05
C GLN A 124 -7.16 20.98 -5.26
N GLY A 125 -6.44 21.20 -4.15
CA GLY A 125 -4.98 21.27 -4.11
C GLY A 125 -4.31 19.96 -3.68
N PHE A 126 -2.98 19.99 -3.55
CA PHE A 126 -2.19 18.82 -3.17
C PHE A 126 -2.66 18.15 -1.88
N THR A 127 -3.00 18.93 -0.85
CA THR A 127 -3.44 18.42 0.46
C THR A 127 -4.77 17.69 0.38
N ASP A 128 -5.67 18.15 -0.49
CA ASP A 128 -6.96 17.49 -0.73
C ASP A 128 -6.74 16.15 -1.42
N TRP A 129 -5.87 16.11 -2.44
CA TRP A 129 -5.48 14.87 -3.12
C TRP A 129 -4.69 13.92 -2.22
N PHE A 130 -3.91 14.43 -1.27
CA PHE A 130 -3.25 13.60 -0.27
C PHE A 130 -4.25 12.97 0.70
N GLY A 131 -5.22 13.76 1.18
CA GLY A 131 -6.35 13.27 1.96
C GLY A 131 -7.16 12.20 1.20
N PHE A 132 -7.43 12.46 -0.08
CA PHE A 132 -8.10 11.55 -1.01
C PHE A 132 -7.40 10.19 -1.12
N CYS A 133 -6.06 10.17 -1.22
CA CYS A 133 -5.30 8.93 -1.37
C CYS A 133 -5.47 8.00 -0.17
N TRP A 134 -5.71 8.51 1.03
CA TRP A 134 -6.03 7.67 2.20
C TRP A 134 -7.40 7.01 2.08
N TRP A 135 -8.39 7.70 1.52
CA TRP A 135 -9.72 7.13 1.28
C TRP A 135 -9.68 6.02 0.23
N THR A 136 -8.98 6.24 -0.88
CA THR A 136 -8.84 5.21 -1.93
C THR A 136 -8.00 4.01 -1.46
N SER A 137 -7.13 4.22 -0.47
CA SER A 137 -6.27 3.19 0.12
C SER A 137 -6.93 2.33 1.20
N LEU A 138 -8.20 2.58 1.54
CA LEU A 138 -8.92 1.81 2.56
C LEU A 138 -8.93 0.28 2.37
N PRO A 139 -8.91 -0.28 1.14
CA PRO A 139 -8.78 -1.74 0.96
C PRO A 139 -7.56 -2.35 1.68
N LEU A 140 -6.48 -1.58 1.91
CA LEU A 140 -5.30 -2.05 2.65
C LEU A 140 -5.61 -2.45 4.10
N VAL A 141 -6.68 -1.93 4.69
CA VAL A 141 -7.14 -2.35 6.02
C VAL A 141 -7.51 -3.83 6.01
N ALA A 142 -8.31 -4.26 5.02
CA ALA A 142 -8.70 -5.66 4.88
C ALA A 142 -7.48 -6.54 4.58
N VAL A 143 -6.57 -6.09 3.70
CA VAL A 143 -5.32 -6.81 3.38
C VAL A 143 -4.47 -7.02 4.64
N SER A 144 -4.30 -5.98 5.45
CA SER A 144 -3.51 -6.05 6.69
C SER A 144 -4.14 -7.01 7.71
N LEU A 145 -5.47 -7.00 7.83
CA LEU A 145 -6.18 -7.94 8.71
C LEU A 145 -6.07 -9.38 8.19
N ILE A 146 -6.13 -9.61 6.87
CA ILE A 146 -5.89 -10.94 6.28
C ILE A 146 -4.45 -11.39 6.60
N SER A 147 -3.46 -10.51 6.49
CA SER A 147 -2.07 -10.82 6.86
C SER A 147 -1.92 -11.25 8.33
N VAL A 148 -2.59 -10.54 9.24
CA VAL A 148 -2.65 -10.92 10.66
C VAL A 148 -3.25 -12.32 10.82
N LEU A 149 -4.39 -12.59 10.18
CA LEU A 149 -5.04 -13.91 10.27
C LEU A 149 -4.15 -15.03 9.71
N LEU A 150 -3.54 -14.83 8.53
CA LEU A 150 -2.64 -15.82 7.93
C LEU A 150 -1.42 -16.09 8.80
N THR A 151 -0.87 -15.06 9.44
CA THR A 151 0.22 -15.19 10.40
C THR A 151 -0.22 -15.98 11.63
N MET A 152 -1.38 -15.64 12.22
CA MET A 152 -1.90 -16.30 13.43
C MET A 152 -2.23 -17.79 13.21
N PHE A 153 -2.67 -18.16 12.01
CA PHE A 153 -2.99 -19.54 11.67
C PHE A 153 -1.83 -20.32 11.04
N SER A 154 -0.65 -19.69 10.91
CA SER A 154 0.55 -20.38 10.42
C SER A 154 0.91 -21.55 11.32
N GLN A 155 1.19 -22.70 10.71
CA GLN A 155 1.67 -23.90 11.41
C GLN A 155 3.21 -23.92 11.53
N SER A 156 3.90 -22.99 10.86
CA SER A 156 5.35 -22.85 10.88
C SER A 156 5.75 -21.53 11.56
N VAL A 157 6.87 -21.55 12.27
CA VAL A 157 7.55 -20.33 12.77
C VAL A 157 8.43 -19.69 11.69
N GLN A 158 8.76 -20.42 10.62
CA GLN A 158 9.48 -19.89 9.45
C GLN A 158 8.47 -19.35 8.44
N ILE A 159 7.96 -18.15 8.73
CA ILE A 159 6.91 -17.51 7.95
C ILE A 159 7.54 -16.56 6.95
N SER A 160 7.26 -16.72 5.65
CA SER A 160 7.75 -15.80 4.62
C SER A 160 7.20 -14.38 4.82
N GLN A 161 8.05 -13.37 4.62
CA GLN A 161 7.65 -11.95 4.65
C GLN A 161 6.57 -11.60 3.63
N LEU A 162 6.41 -12.41 2.57
CA LEU A 162 5.34 -12.22 1.59
C LEU A 162 3.94 -12.29 2.23
N VAL A 163 3.80 -12.91 3.42
CA VAL A 163 2.54 -12.94 4.18
C VAL A 163 2.05 -11.54 4.59
N LEU A 164 2.95 -10.55 4.65
CA LEU A 164 2.62 -9.14 4.92
C LEU A 164 1.85 -8.49 3.77
N GLU A 165 1.92 -9.07 2.58
CA GLU A 165 1.28 -8.57 1.36
C GLU A 165 0.52 -9.75 0.68
N PRO A 166 -0.49 -10.34 1.35
CA PRO A 166 -1.07 -11.63 1.00
C PRO A 166 -1.90 -11.61 -0.30
N THR A 167 -2.20 -10.42 -0.81
CA THR A 167 -2.90 -10.20 -2.08
C THR A 167 -1.94 -9.95 -3.24
N SER A 168 -0.63 -9.94 -2.99
CA SER A 168 0.38 -9.88 -4.05
C SER A 168 0.41 -11.18 -4.85
N LEU A 169 0.68 -11.07 -6.15
CA LEU A 169 0.86 -12.25 -6.98
C LEU A 169 2.07 -13.08 -6.52
N ALA A 170 3.08 -12.45 -5.93
CA ALA A 170 4.23 -13.16 -5.35
C ALA A 170 3.80 -14.11 -4.23
N PHE A 171 2.92 -13.67 -3.33
CA PHE A 171 2.37 -14.52 -2.29
C PHE A 171 1.46 -15.61 -2.87
N ILE A 172 0.52 -15.24 -3.74
CA ILE A 172 -0.49 -16.16 -4.29
C ILE A 172 0.15 -17.30 -5.08
N PHE A 173 1.17 -16.99 -5.89
CA PHE A 173 1.89 -17.98 -6.68
C PHE A 173 3.13 -18.55 -6.00
N SER A 174 3.38 -18.18 -4.74
CA SER A 174 4.56 -18.63 -3.96
C SER A 174 5.87 -18.45 -4.73
N ILE A 175 6.08 -17.25 -5.28
CA ILE A 175 7.27 -16.93 -6.08
C ILE A 175 8.51 -16.97 -5.18
N ASP A 176 9.52 -17.72 -5.61
CA ASP A 176 10.77 -17.87 -4.88
C ASP A 176 11.57 -16.55 -4.77
N PHE A 177 12.33 -16.42 -3.68
CA PHE A 177 13.11 -15.21 -3.39
C PHE A 177 14.28 -14.97 -4.36
N ASP A 178 14.73 -15.99 -5.07
CA ASP A 178 15.79 -15.90 -6.08
C ASP A 178 15.24 -15.61 -7.48
N SER A 179 13.91 -15.60 -7.66
CA SER A 179 13.28 -15.32 -8.93
C SER A 179 13.43 -13.86 -9.34
N PRO A 180 13.85 -13.56 -10.58
CA PRO A 180 13.88 -12.19 -11.10
C PRO A 180 12.48 -11.56 -11.16
N TRP A 181 11.43 -12.37 -11.13
CA TRP A 181 10.03 -11.94 -11.18
C TRP A 181 9.47 -11.53 -9.81
N LEU A 182 10.18 -11.82 -8.71
CA LEU A 182 9.70 -11.58 -7.35
C LEU A 182 9.26 -10.13 -7.14
N GLY A 183 10.07 -9.16 -7.59
CA GLY A 183 9.77 -7.74 -7.43
C GLY A 183 8.49 -7.33 -8.16
N LEU A 184 8.34 -7.73 -9.43
CA LEU A 184 7.15 -7.43 -10.22
C LEU A 184 5.90 -8.08 -9.61
N PHE A 185 5.96 -9.37 -9.31
CA PHE A 185 4.84 -10.12 -8.73
C PHE A 185 4.50 -9.66 -7.31
N GLY A 186 5.47 -9.17 -6.55
CA GLY A 186 5.26 -8.56 -5.23
C GLY A 186 4.57 -7.19 -5.33
N SER A 187 4.80 -6.46 -6.42
CA SER A 187 4.15 -5.17 -6.69
C SER A 187 2.76 -5.30 -7.29
N LEU A 188 2.43 -6.43 -7.93
CA LEU A 188 1.12 -6.70 -8.51
C LEU A 188 0.19 -7.24 -7.41
N LYS A 189 -0.73 -6.41 -6.93
CA LYS A 189 -1.64 -6.77 -5.83
C LYS A 189 -3.10 -6.60 -6.21
N LEU A 190 -3.93 -7.56 -5.81
CA LEU A 190 -5.33 -7.63 -6.23
C LEU A 190 -6.18 -6.44 -5.74
N GLU A 191 -5.84 -5.87 -4.58
CA GLU A 191 -6.54 -4.71 -4.03
C GLU A 191 -6.38 -3.45 -4.88
N TYR A 192 -5.37 -3.36 -5.75
CA TYR A 192 -5.21 -2.20 -6.63
C TYR A 192 -6.36 -2.05 -7.62
N LEU A 193 -7.04 -3.15 -8.01
CA LEU A 193 -8.26 -3.06 -8.81
C LEU A 193 -9.32 -2.21 -8.08
N TRP A 194 -9.42 -2.38 -6.76
CA TRP A 194 -10.33 -1.62 -5.92
C TRP A 194 -9.85 -0.17 -5.75
N VAL A 195 -8.55 0.04 -5.53
CA VAL A 195 -7.97 1.39 -5.44
C VAL A 195 -8.23 2.18 -6.72
N ILE A 196 -7.97 1.59 -7.89
CA ILE A 196 -8.22 2.20 -9.21
C ILE A 196 -9.70 2.55 -9.37
N TYR A 197 -10.60 1.64 -8.98
CA TYR A 197 -12.04 1.90 -9.01
C TYR A 197 -12.42 3.11 -8.12
N LEU A 198 -11.94 3.15 -6.87
CA LEU A 198 -12.23 4.27 -5.97
C LEU A 198 -11.61 5.59 -6.46
N THR A 199 -10.40 5.55 -7.01
CA THR A 199 -9.77 6.71 -7.64
C THR A 199 -10.61 7.22 -8.81
N THR A 200 -11.13 6.33 -9.65
CA THR A 200 -12.03 6.67 -10.77
C THR A 200 -13.31 7.34 -10.28
N VAL A 201 -13.98 6.72 -9.30
CA VAL A 201 -15.23 7.28 -8.72
C VAL A 201 -14.97 8.64 -8.09
N GLY A 202 -13.89 8.76 -7.32
CA GLY A 202 -13.55 10.00 -6.65
C GLY A 202 -13.17 11.13 -7.60
N LEU A 203 -12.37 10.84 -8.64
CA LEU A 203 -12.07 11.80 -9.71
C LEU A 203 -13.35 12.28 -10.41
N ASN A 204 -14.30 11.39 -10.67
CA ASN A 204 -15.58 11.74 -11.28
C ASN A 204 -16.46 12.63 -10.39
N GLN A 205 -16.28 12.58 -9.07
CA GLN A 205 -16.99 13.47 -8.14
C GLN A 205 -16.26 14.81 -7.98
N TRP A 206 -14.93 14.79 -8.00
CA TRP A 206 -14.12 15.97 -7.71
C TRP A 206 -13.89 16.85 -8.94
N THR A 207 -13.94 16.28 -10.14
CA THR A 207 -13.63 16.95 -11.41
C THR A 207 -14.78 16.85 -12.42
N GLY A 208 -14.88 17.80 -13.35
CA GLY A 208 -15.79 17.80 -14.50
C GLY A 208 -15.26 17.06 -15.73
N MET A 209 -14.21 16.26 -15.58
CA MET A 209 -13.57 15.56 -16.69
C MET A 209 -14.46 14.43 -17.26
N SER A 210 -14.35 14.20 -18.58
CA SER A 210 -14.98 13.03 -19.22
C SER A 210 -14.46 11.71 -18.64
N MET A 211 -15.32 10.69 -18.52
CA MET A 211 -14.95 9.36 -18.00
C MET A 211 -13.73 8.74 -18.68
N THR A 212 -13.55 8.91 -19.99
CA THR A 212 -12.37 8.39 -20.70
C THR A 212 -11.06 8.98 -20.17
N LYS A 213 -11.03 10.28 -19.86
CA LYS A 213 -9.86 10.93 -19.26
C LYS A 213 -9.64 10.42 -17.83
N ILE A 214 -10.71 10.30 -17.04
CA ILE A 214 -10.65 9.81 -15.66
C ILE A 214 -10.05 8.40 -15.61
N TYR A 215 -10.51 7.47 -16.45
CA TYR A 215 -9.95 6.11 -16.50
C TYR A 215 -8.47 6.11 -16.87
N ARG A 216 -8.06 6.93 -17.85
CA ARG A 216 -6.65 7.06 -18.23
C ARG A 216 -5.80 7.57 -17.08
N ILE A 217 -6.29 8.58 -16.34
CA ILE A 217 -5.58 9.13 -15.17
C ILE A 217 -5.48 8.07 -14.06
N ALA A 218 -6.59 7.39 -13.73
CA ALA A 218 -6.60 6.40 -12.67
C ALA A 218 -5.70 5.18 -12.99
N LEU A 219 -5.62 4.76 -14.25
CA LEU A 219 -4.85 3.58 -14.68
C LEU A 219 -3.37 3.88 -14.97
N ALA A 220 -3.04 5.09 -15.41
CA ALA A 220 -1.71 5.40 -15.94
C ALA A 220 -0.56 5.06 -14.98
N PRO A 221 -0.59 5.39 -13.67
CA PRO A 221 0.51 5.05 -12.77
C PRO A 221 0.83 3.55 -12.75
N TYR A 222 -0.21 2.71 -12.71
CA TYR A 222 -0.08 1.26 -12.64
C TYR A 222 0.43 0.66 -13.95
N VAL A 223 -0.16 1.07 -15.07
CA VAL A 223 0.25 0.59 -16.41
C VAL A 223 1.68 1.01 -16.72
N LEU A 224 2.08 2.24 -16.37
CA LEU A 224 3.43 2.72 -16.59
C LEU A 224 4.44 1.95 -15.73
N VAL A 225 4.23 1.84 -14.42
CA VAL A 225 5.17 1.17 -13.53
C VAL A 225 5.31 -0.31 -13.88
N TRP A 226 4.19 -1.04 -14.00
CA TRP A 226 4.25 -2.47 -14.28
C TRP A 226 4.63 -2.78 -15.72
N GLY A 227 4.20 -1.97 -16.68
CA GLY A 227 4.57 -2.13 -18.09
C GLY A 227 6.06 -1.91 -18.31
N LEU A 228 6.64 -0.84 -17.77
CA LEU A 228 8.07 -0.58 -17.86
C LEU A 228 8.89 -1.68 -17.17
N TRP A 229 8.47 -2.11 -15.98
CA TRP A 229 9.17 -3.18 -15.27
C TRP A 229 9.08 -4.52 -16.02
N LEU A 230 7.92 -4.87 -16.58
CA LEU A 230 7.76 -6.05 -17.42
C LEU A 230 8.69 -6.01 -18.64
N LEU A 231 8.81 -4.86 -19.30
CA LEU A 231 9.73 -4.70 -20.43
C LEU A 231 11.19 -4.93 -20.01
N VAL A 232 11.62 -4.39 -18.86
CA VAL A 232 12.97 -4.62 -18.30
C VAL A 232 13.25 -6.08 -17.96
N LEU A 233 12.22 -6.87 -17.61
CA LEU A 233 12.38 -8.30 -17.34
C LEU A 233 12.42 -9.16 -18.61
N LEU A 234 11.84 -8.67 -19.71
CA LEU A 234 11.73 -9.42 -20.97
C LEU A 234 12.89 -9.14 -21.95
N PHE A 235 13.58 -8.01 -21.81
CA PHE A 235 14.63 -7.52 -22.73
C PHE A 235 15.90 -7.17 -21.97
#